data_AF-A0A7S0XHK7-F1
#
_entry.id   AF-A0A7S0XHK7-F1
#
_cell.length_a   1.000
_cell.length_b   1.000
_cell.length_c   1.000
_cell.angle_alpha   90.00
_cell.angle_beta   90.00
_cell.angle_gamma   90.00
#
_symmetry.space_group_name_H-M   'P 1'
#
loop_
_entity.id
_entity.type
_entity.pdbx_description
1 polymer ?
#
loop_
_entity_poly.entity_id
_entity_poly.type
_entity_poly.pdbx_seq_one_letter_code
_entity_poly.pdbx_strand_id
1 'polypeptide(L)'
;GEGDISMSLFRTLAPLRSLVVARPALATFQRSHRFSSLAEGAEDEEGEFTRKLDQGYFTPSNPTYKTMLTFSENGIIAMLKDDIDREKSLAKIIGMLGGRLQSYHVTTTGDANAMIIYAIPKNHDVQTLLYTLMASGTYRAQNTTKLMTADDAAMSLRAGRALYAKGSVSCDIAGNT
;
A
#
# COMPACT_ATOMS: atom_id res chain seq x y z
N GLY A 1 -12.68 -99.32 22.51
CA GLY A 1 -11.56 -98.86 23.35
C GLY A 1 -10.45 -98.48 22.42
N GLU A 2 -9.75 -97.39 22.76
CA GLU A 2 -8.64 -96.75 22.02
C GLU A 2 -9.09 -95.97 20.76
N GLY A 3 -8.84 -94.68 20.56
CA GLY A 3 -7.95 -93.73 21.26
C GLY A 3 -7.05 -93.02 20.25
N ASP A 4 -7.11 -91.68 20.24
CA ASP A 4 -6.12 -90.69 19.77
C ASP A 4 -5.85 -90.53 18.25
N ILE A 5 -6.22 -89.40 17.61
CA ILE A 5 -5.69 -88.01 17.66
C ILE A 5 -4.30 -87.87 17.02
N SER A 6 -4.21 -87.11 15.90
CA SER A 6 -3.26 -86.00 15.65
C SER A 6 -3.21 -85.63 14.15
N MET A 7 -3.84 -84.53 13.76
CA MET A 7 -3.23 -83.29 13.24
C MET A 7 -2.14 -83.41 12.16
N SER A 8 -2.48 -83.01 10.93
CA SER A 8 -1.53 -82.38 10.01
C SER A 8 -2.15 -81.14 9.35
N LEU A 9 -1.64 -79.99 9.76
CA LEU A 9 -1.72 -78.71 9.07
C LEU A 9 -1.17 -78.84 7.65
N PHE A 10 -1.83 -78.30 6.63
CA PHE A 10 -1.17 -77.48 5.60
C PHE A 10 -2.20 -76.75 4.70
N ARG A 11 -2.19 -75.42 4.83
CA ARG A 11 -2.37 -74.39 3.79
C ARG A 11 -3.54 -74.52 2.79
N THR A 12 -4.40 -73.50 2.78
CA THR A 12 -4.57 -72.65 1.58
C THR A 12 -5.25 -71.34 1.95
N LEU A 13 -4.60 -70.22 1.58
CA LEU A 13 -5.00 -68.85 1.82
C LEU A 13 -5.70 -68.28 0.58
N ALA A 14 -6.82 -67.59 0.83
CA ALA A 14 -7.35 -66.41 0.12
C ALA A 14 -7.98 -66.58 -1.30
N PRO A 15 -8.76 -65.60 -1.81
CA PRO A 15 -9.24 -64.36 -1.17
C PRO A 15 -10.77 -64.12 -1.25
N LEU A 16 -11.24 -63.27 -0.33
CA LEU A 16 -12.56 -62.64 -0.31
C LEU A 16 -12.74 -61.72 -1.54
N ARG A 17 -13.83 -61.92 -2.28
CA ARG A 17 -14.29 -61.00 -3.34
C ARG A 17 -14.74 -59.68 -2.70
N SER A 18 -14.01 -58.61 -2.99
CA SER A 18 -14.38 -57.24 -2.64
C SER A 18 -15.55 -56.76 -3.52
N LEU A 19 -16.60 -56.26 -2.88
CA LEU A 19 -17.63 -55.46 -3.52
C LEU A 19 -17.02 -54.11 -3.92
N VAL A 20 -16.82 -53.90 -5.22
CA VAL A 20 -16.53 -52.57 -5.77
C VAL A 20 -17.85 -51.81 -5.85
N VAL A 21 -18.09 -50.99 -4.82
CA VAL A 21 -19.15 -49.98 -4.85
C VAL A 21 -18.71 -48.87 -5.81
N ALA A 22 -19.49 -48.68 -6.86
CA ALA A 22 -19.34 -47.58 -7.80
C ALA A 22 -19.43 -46.23 -7.06
N ARG A 23 -18.36 -45.44 -7.09
CA ARG A 23 -18.40 -44.02 -6.78
C ARG A 23 -18.52 -43.27 -8.11
N PRO A 24 -19.55 -42.44 -8.33
CA PRO A 24 -19.56 -41.56 -9.48
C PRO A 24 -18.36 -40.61 -9.38
N ALA A 25 -17.59 -40.53 -10.45
CA ALA A 25 -16.48 -39.60 -10.58
C ALA A 25 -17.03 -38.18 -10.35
N LEU A 26 -16.64 -37.59 -9.22
CA LEU A 26 -16.88 -36.18 -8.96
C LEU A 26 -16.01 -35.44 -9.98
N ALA A 27 -16.65 -34.99 -11.07
CA ALA A 27 -16.01 -34.16 -12.07
C ALA A 27 -15.49 -32.92 -11.35
N THR A 28 -14.19 -32.90 -11.05
CA THR A 28 -13.50 -31.69 -10.65
C THR A 28 -13.58 -30.76 -11.84
N PHE A 29 -14.54 -29.84 -11.77
CA PHE A 29 -14.60 -28.67 -12.61
C PHE A 29 -13.34 -27.85 -12.32
N GLN A 30 -12.24 -28.19 -13.01
CA GLN A 30 -11.10 -27.31 -13.12
C GLN A 30 -11.61 -26.09 -13.87
N ARG A 31 -12.01 -25.06 -13.12
CA ARG A 31 -12.24 -23.73 -13.64
C ARG A 31 -10.90 -23.29 -14.23
N SER A 32 -10.78 -23.47 -15.55
CA SER A 32 -9.78 -22.78 -16.35
C SER A 32 -9.99 -21.29 -16.07
N HIS A 33 -9.13 -20.73 -15.22
CA HIS A 33 -8.98 -19.28 -15.14
C HIS A 33 -8.44 -18.87 -16.50
N ARG A 34 -9.35 -18.48 -17.38
CA ARG A 34 -8.98 -17.70 -18.56
C ARG A 34 -8.30 -16.46 -18.00
N PHE A 35 -7.00 -16.30 -18.29
CA PHE A 35 -6.39 -14.99 -18.21
C PHE A 35 -7.25 -14.07 -19.09
N SER A 36 -7.80 -13.06 -18.45
CA SER A 36 -8.77 -12.11 -18.96
C SER A 36 -8.24 -11.42 -20.22
N SER A 37 -9.15 -11.14 -21.13
CA SER A 37 -8.88 -10.37 -22.33
C SER A 37 -8.44 -8.96 -21.95
N LEU A 38 -7.42 -8.44 -22.64
CA LEU A 38 -6.87 -7.07 -22.62
C LEU A 38 -7.88 -5.90 -22.70
N ALA A 39 -9.19 -6.18 -22.70
CA ALA A 39 -10.28 -5.22 -22.87
C ALA A 39 -11.11 -4.99 -21.59
N GLU A 40 -10.98 -5.81 -20.55
CA GLU A 40 -11.55 -5.53 -19.23
C GLU A 40 -10.54 -4.68 -18.45
N GLY A 41 -10.98 -3.51 -17.96
CA GLY A 41 -10.10 -2.56 -17.28
C GLY A 41 -9.60 -3.14 -15.95
N ALA A 42 -8.37 -2.76 -15.56
CA ALA A 42 -7.75 -3.22 -14.32
C ALA A 42 -8.63 -3.05 -13.07
N GLU A 43 -9.54 -2.07 -13.09
CA GLU A 43 -10.46 -1.75 -11.99
C GLU A 43 -11.48 -2.88 -11.69
N ASP A 44 -11.93 -3.63 -12.70
CA ASP A 44 -12.91 -4.71 -12.52
C ASP A 44 -12.27 -6.00 -11.95
N GLU A 45 -10.95 -6.15 -12.11
CA GLU A 45 -10.18 -7.32 -11.65
C GLU A 45 -9.62 -7.15 -10.23
N GLU A 46 -9.51 -5.92 -9.71
CA GLU A 46 -8.98 -5.62 -8.37
C GLU A 46 -9.78 -6.28 -7.24
N GLY A 47 -11.09 -6.47 -7.43
CA GLY A 47 -11.98 -7.12 -6.47
C GLY A 47 -11.58 -8.57 -6.16
N GLU A 48 -10.98 -9.29 -7.11
CA GLU A 48 -10.57 -10.69 -6.94
C GLU A 48 -9.27 -10.82 -6.13
N PHE A 49 -8.40 -9.80 -6.17
CA PHE A 49 -7.12 -9.78 -5.45
C PHE A 49 -7.16 -9.03 -4.12
N THR A 50 -8.26 -8.31 -3.86
CA THR A 50 -8.48 -7.62 -2.59
C THR A 50 -8.57 -8.64 -1.48
N ARG A 51 -7.52 -8.77 -0.66
CA ARG A 51 -7.61 -9.51 0.59
C ARG A 51 -8.71 -8.83 1.41
N LYS A 52 -9.67 -9.61 1.93
CA LYS A 52 -10.50 -9.18 3.06
C LYS A 52 -9.53 -8.93 4.22
N LEU A 53 -9.06 -7.70 4.33
CA LEU A 53 -8.15 -7.27 5.37
C LEU A 53 -8.99 -7.26 6.65
N ASP A 54 -8.80 -8.27 7.50
CA ASP A 54 -9.26 -8.19 8.87
C ASP A 54 -8.71 -6.88 9.47
N GLN A 55 -9.64 -6.06 9.95
CA GLN A 55 -9.42 -4.71 10.43
C GLN A 55 -8.33 -4.70 11.52
N GLY A 56 -7.11 -4.32 11.19
CA GLY A 56 -6.02 -4.30 12.18
C GLY A 56 -4.62 -3.97 11.70
N TYR A 57 -4.38 -3.90 10.39
CA TYR A 57 -3.01 -3.68 9.88
C TYR A 57 -2.55 -2.22 9.84
N PHE A 58 -3.48 -1.25 9.79
CA PHE A 58 -3.12 0.16 9.76
C PHE A 58 -4.03 0.93 10.71
N THR A 59 -3.45 1.49 11.77
CA THR A 59 -4.12 2.54 12.53
C THR A 59 -4.21 3.78 11.64
N PRO A 60 -5.40 4.36 11.44
CA PRO A 60 -5.54 5.57 10.63
C PRO A 60 -4.82 6.73 11.35
N SER A 61 -3.62 7.05 10.88
CA SER A 61 -2.89 8.26 11.27
C SER A 61 -3.19 9.38 10.28
N ASN A 62 -3.25 10.62 10.76
CA ASN A 62 -3.38 11.76 9.86
C ASN A 62 -2.14 11.81 8.94
N PRO A 63 -2.33 11.86 7.61
CA PRO A 63 -1.20 11.85 6.71
C PRO A 63 -0.37 13.13 6.93
N THR A 64 0.94 12.92 7.02
CA THR A 64 1.91 13.99 7.19
C THR A 64 2.54 14.30 5.84
N TYR A 65 2.77 15.58 5.56
CA TYR A 65 3.34 16.07 4.31
C TYR A 65 4.54 16.95 4.62
N LYS A 66 5.53 16.87 3.75
CA LYS A 66 6.67 17.77 3.68
C LYS A 66 6.53 18.60 2.43
N THR A 67 6.58 19.93 2.56
CA THR A 67 6.71 20.83 1.42
C THR A 67 8.01 21.61 1.53
N MET A 68 8.85 21.51 0.51
CA MET A 68 10.04 22.32 0.32
C MET A 68 9.68 23.48 -0.60
N LEU A 69 10.09 24.69 -0.22
CA LEU A 69 9.76 25.93 -0.91
C LEU A 69 11.05 26.68 -1.27
N THR A 70 11.08 27.18 -2.51
CA THR A 70 12.14 28.08 -3.00
C THR A 70 11.52 29.44 -3.26
N PHE A 71 12.10 30.50 -2.72
CA PHE A 71 11.57 31.85 -2.87
C PHE A 71 11.81 32.38 -4.30
N SER A 72 10.88 33.22 -4.77
CA SER A 72 11.10 34.03 -5.97
C SER A 72 11.94 35.26 -5.63
N GLU A 73 12.60 35.87 -6.62
CA GLU A 73 13.35 37.12 -6.42
C GLU A 73 12.46 38.23 -5.85
N ASN A 74 11.26 38.37 -6.39
CA ASN A 74 10.24 39.29 -5.88
C ASN A 74 9.84 38.95 -4.44
N GLY A 75 9.74 37.66 -4.12
CA GLY A 75 9.47 37.16 -2.78
C GLY A 75 10.56 37.57 -1.80
N ILE A 76 11.84 37.48 -2.19
CA ILE A 76 13.00 37.90 -1.39
C ILE A 76 12.97 39.41 -1.15
N ILE A 77 12.76 40.20 -2.21
CA ILE A 77 12.67 41.67 -2.11
C ILE A 77 11.55 42.07 -1.15
N ALA A 78 10.40 41.40 -1.19
CA ALA A 78 9.31 41.64 -0.26
C ALA A 78 9.69 41.28 1.19
N MET A 79 10.47 40.21 1.44
CA MET A 79 10.93 39.87 2.80
C MET A 79 11.89 40.91 3.37
N LEU A 80 12.70 41.53 2.51
CA LEU A 80 13.65 42.56 2.94
C LEU A 80 12.95 43.88 3.27
N LYS A 81 11.77 44.13 2.68
CA LYS A 81 10.98 45.34 2.92
C LYS A 81 10.12 45.22 4.17
N ASP A 82 9.42 44.10 4.30
CA ASP A 82 8.46 43.87 5.37
C ASP A 82 8.84 42.61 6.16
N ASP A 83 9.01 42.78 7.47
CA ASP A 83 9.19 41.66 8.39
C ASP A 83 7.82 41.02 8.67
N ILE A 84 7.57 39.87 8.02
CA ILE A 84 6.32 39.12 8.15
C ILE A 84 6.63 37.78 8.81
N ASP A 85 5.91 37.47 9.88
CA ASP A 85 5.91 36.15 10.50
C ASP A 85 5.18 35.13 9.61
N ARG A 86 5.98 34.50 8.73
CA ARG A 86 5.51 33.52 7.74
C ARG A 86 5.03 32.24 8.38
N GLU A 87 5.64 31.83 9.49
CA GLU A 87 5.23 30.63 10.22
C GLU A 87 3.81 30.80 10.75
N LYS A 88 3.51 31.91 11.41
CA LYS A 88 2.14 32.20 11.88
C LYS A 88 1.14 32.31 10.74
N SER A 89 1.53 32.97 9.65
CA SER A 89 0.68 33.13 8.47
C SER A 89 0.32 31.77 7.86
N LEU A 90 1.30 30.88 7.75
CA LEU A 90 1.13 29.55 7.19
C LEU A 90 0.36 28.61 8.14
N ALA A 91 0.63 28.68 9.44
CA ALA A 91 -0.14 27.97 10.45
C ALA A 91 -1.63 28.33 10.40
N LYS A 92 -1.95 29.62 10.16
CA LYS A 92 -3.33 30.08 9.98
C LYS A 92 -3.99 29.46 8.75
N ILE A 93 -3.30 29.44 7.60
CA ILE A 93 -3.84 28.84 6.36
C ILE A 93 -4.07 27.34 6.54
N ILE A 94 -3.10 26.62 7.12
CA ILE A 94 -3.22 25.19 7.39
C ILE A 94 -4.37 24.92 8.39
N GLY A 95 -4.53 25.76 9.41
CA GLY A 95 -5.64 25.68 10.35
C GLY A 95 -7.00 25.87 9.69
N MET A 96 -7.13 26.78 8.72
CA MET A 96 -8.36 26.95 7.93
C MET A 96 -8.71 25.72 7.10
N LEU A 97 -7.70 24.95 6.68
CA LEU A 97 -7.87 23.68 5.96
C LEU A 97 -8.10 22.48 6.90
N GLY A 98 -8.25 22.71 8.21
CA GLY A 98 -8.45 21.65 9.21
C GLY A 98 -7.18 20.83 9.49
N GLY A 99 -6.01 21.33 9.08
CA GLY A 99 -4.72 20.72 9.34
C GLY A 99 -4.02 21.28 10.57
N ARG A 100 -2.80 20.78 10.80
CA ARG A 100 -1.90 21.26 11.84
C ARG A 100 -0.48 21.39 11.29
N LEU A 101 0.13 22.56 11.48
CA LEU A 101 1.55 22.75 11.24
C LEU A 101 2.34 22.01 12.34
N GLN A 102 3.28 21.14 11.95
CA GLN A 102 4.15 20.42 12.89
C GLN A 102 5.46 21.16 13.07
N SER A 103 6.11 21.57 11.97
CA SER A 103 7.34 22.35 12.03
C SER A 103 7.53 23.22 10.80
N TYR A 104 8.21 24.35 11.02
CA TYR A 104 8.64 25.27 9.99
C TYR A 104 10.14 25.49 10.14
N HIS A 105 10.89 25.26 9.08
CA HIS A 105 12.35 25.38 9.08
C HIS A 105 12.77 26.26 7.90
N VAL A 106 13.67 27.21 8.17
CA VAL A 106 14.38 27.95 7.13
C VAL A 106 15.69 27.24 6.87
N THR A 107 15.94 26.86 5.63
CA THR A 107 17.15 26.15 5.22
C THR A 107 18.22 27.14 4.83
N THR A 108 19.41 27.01 5.44
CA THR A 108 20.57 27.84 5.12
C THR A 108 21.39 27.27 3.97
N THR A 109 21.27 25.97 3.71
CA THR A 109 21.98 25.25 2.65
C THR A 109 21.04 24.33 1.90
N GLY A 110 21.35 24.07 0.62
CA GLY A 110 20.55 23.23 -0.29
C GLY A 110 19.69 24.03 -1.28
N ASP A 111 18.86 23.31 -2.03
CA ASP A 111 18.10 23.86 -3.16
C ASP A 111 16.80 24.58 -2.76
N ALA A 112 16.33 24.32 -1.54
CA ALA A 112 15.16 24.95 -0.95
C ALA A 112 15.58 26.04 0.04
N ASN A 113 14.73 27.04 0.24
CA ASN A 113 14.92 28.10 1.23
C ASN A 113 14.08 27.88 2.50
N ALA A 114 12.98 27.15 2.39
CA ALA A 114 12.17 26.76 3.54
C ALA A 114 11.65 25.33 3.38
N MET A 115 11.47 24.66 4.52
CA MET A 115 10.89 23.33 4.63
C MET A 115 9.80 23.36 5.69
N ILE A 116 8.67 22.77 5.35
CA ILE A 116 7.48 22.79 6.17
C ILE A 116 6.98 21.36 6.32
N ILE A 117 6.68 20.96 7.55
CA ILE A 117 6.07 19.67 7.86
C ILE A 117 4.71 19.94 8.50
N TYR A 118 3.66 19.34 7.94
CA TYR A 118 2.29 19.55 8.38
C TYR A 118 1.44 18.29 8.20
N ALA A 119 0.37 18.19 8.98
CA ALA A 119 -0.62 17.12 8.86
C ALA A 119 -1.95 17.70 8.40
N ILE A 120 -2.53 17.10 7.36
CA ILE A 120 -3.84 17.48 6.82
C ILE A 120 -4.64 16.19 6.61
N PRO A 121 -5.92 16.11 7.02
CA PRO A 121 -6.68 14.87 6.97
C PRO A 121 -7.01 14.42 5.54
N LYS A 122 -7.24 15.34 4.61
CA LYS A 122 -7.68 15.05 3.24
C LYS A 122 -6.63 15.45 2.20
N ASN A 123 -6.39 14.59 1.22
CA ASN A 123 -5.39 14.84 0.18
C ASN A 123 -5.70 16.09 -0.68
N HIS A 124 -6.99 16.40 -0.95
CA HIS A 124 -7.36 17.56 -1.79
C HIS A 124 -7.10 18.90 -1.11
N ASP A 125 -7.13 18.95 0.23
CA ASP A 125 -6.83 20.16 0.99
C ASP A 125 -5.34 20.54 0.86
N VAL A 126 -4.46 19.53 0.72
CA VAL A 126 -3.02 19.75 0.44
C VAL A 126 -2.85 20.45 -0.91
N GLN A 127 -3.56 20.01 -1.94
CA GLN A 127 -3.48 20.65 -3.26
C GLN A 127 -3.99 22.10 -3.21
N THR A 128 -5.04 22.35 -2.42
CA THR A 128 -5.58 23.70 -2.20
C THR A 128 -4.54 24.61 -1.52
N LEU A 129 -3.81 24.11 -0.52
CA LEU A 129 -2.69 24.82 0.10
C LEU A 129 -1.63 25.19 -0.94
N LEU A 130 -1.24 24.23 -1.79
CA LEU A 130 -0.23 24.45 -2.83
C LEU A 130 -0.65 25.49 -3.88
N TYR A 131 -1.91 25.49 -4.30
CA TYR A 131 -2.42 26.56 -5.17
C TYR A 131 -2.41 27.92 -4.49
N THR A 132 -2.76 27.97 -3.20
CA THR A 132 -2.73 29.22 -2.42
C THR A 132 -1.32 29.78 -2.29
N LEU A 133 -0.33 28.91 -2.07
CA LEU A 133 1.09 29.31 -2.01
C LEU A 133 1.63 29.74 -3.38
N MET A 134 1.23 29.10 -4.47
CA MET A 134 1.64 29.56 -5.81
C MET A 134 0.99 30.90 -6.16
N ALA A 135 -0.29 31.08 -5.83
CA ALA A 135 -1.01 32.32 -6.08
C ALA A 135 -0.42 33.53 -5.32
N SER A 136 0.30 33.30 -4.21
CA SER A 136 0.94 34.38 -3.46
C SER A 136 2.14 35.00 -4.19
N GLY A 137 2.65 34.37 -5.27
CA GLY A 137 3.78 34.85 -6.07
C GLY A 137 5.14 34.88 -5.34
N THR A 138 5.15 34.49 -4.06
CA THR A 138 6.32 34.58 -3.18
C THR A 138 7.30 33.43 -3.39
N TYR A 139 6.82 32.34 -4.02
CA TYR A 139 7.57 31.11 -4.22
C TYR A 139 7.75 30.85 -5.71
N ARG A 140 8.98 30.48 -6.09
CA ARG A 140 9.35 30.10 -7.45
C ARG A 140 9.07 28.63 -7.72
N ALA A 141 9.39 27.77 -6.75
CA ALA A 141 9.26 26.34 -6.86
C ALA A 141 8.79 25.74 -5.53
N GLN A 142 8.03 24.67 -5.64
CA GLN A 142 7.55 23.91 -4.50
C GLN A 142 7.63 22.41 -4.80
N ASN A 143 8.09 21.63 -3.84
CA ASN A 143 8.13 20.18 -3.91
C ASN A 143 7.44 19.61 -2.67
N THR A 144 6.33 18.91 -2.87
CA THR A 144 5.53 18.33 -1.80
C THR A 144 5.62 16.82 -1.84
N THR A 145 5.97 16.23 -0.71
CA THR A 145 6.12 14.79 -0.54
C THR A 145 5.24 14.34 0.62
N LYS A 146 4.44 13.30 0.40
CA LYS A 146 3.71 12.64 1.47
C LYS A 146 4.69 11.79 2.29
N LEU A 147 4.72 12.02 3.59
CA LEU A 147 5.57 11.30 4.54
C LEU A 147 4.80 10.12 5.13
N MET A 148 5.55 9.06 5.45
CA MET A 148 5.07 7.92 6.24
C MET A 148 5.97 7.75 7.46
N THR A 149 5.41 7.22 8.53
CA THR A 149 6.21 6.88 9.72
C THR A 149 7.07 5.66 9.46
N ALA A 150 8.14 5.48 10.24
CA ALA A 150 8.99 4.29 10.13
C ALA A 150 8.21 2.99 10.42
N ASP A 151 7.24 3.04 11.33
CA ASP A 151 6.38 1.90 11.67
C ASP A 151 5.48 1.52 10.49
N ASP A 152 4.83 2.49 9.85
CA ASP A 152 4.02 2.28 8.65
C ASP A 152 4.87 1.75 7.48
N ALA A 153 6.09 2.25 7.33
CA ALA A 153 7.05 1.77 6.33
C ALA A 153 7.44 0.29 6.59
N ALA A 154 7.67 -0.07 7.85
CA ALA A 154 7.98 -1.45 8.24
C ALA A 154 6.80 -2.40 8.01
N MET A 155 5.57 -1.96 8.30
CA MET A 155 4.36 -2.74 7.99
C MET A 155 4.17 -2.91 6.48
N SER A 156 4.41 -1.85 5.70
CA SER A 156 4.38 -1.90 4.23
C SER A 156 5.41 -2.89 3.68
N LEU A 157 6.61 -2.93 4.25
CA LEU A 157 7.64 -3.91 3.87
C LEU A 157 7.23 -5.35 4.21
N ARG A 158 6.61 -5.59 5.38
CA ARG A 158 6.09 -6.92 5.75
C ARG A 158 4.98 -7.37 4.80
N ALA A 159 4.07 -6.48 4.45
CA ALA A 159 3.03 -6.74 3.46
C ALA A 159 3.64 -7.05 2.08
N GLY A 160 4.64 -6.28 1.65
CA GLY A 160 5.38 -6.50 0.41
C GLY A 160 6.09 -7.86 0.37
N ARG A 161 6.75 -8.28 1.46
CA ARG A 161 7.36 -9.62 1.57
C ARG A 161 6.32 -10.74 1.41
N ALA A 162 5.14 -10.57 1.99
CA ALA A 162 4.05 -11.53 1.88
C ALA A 162 3.41 -11.57 0.48
N LEU A 163 3.61 -10.55 -0.35
CA LEU A 163 3.24 -10.57 -1.77
C LEU A 163 4.35 -11.22 -2.61
N TYR A 164 5.61 -10.86 -2.38
CA TYR A 164 6.75 -11.43 -3.09
C TYR A 164 6.88 -12.95 -2.89
N ALA A 165 6.71 -13.43 -1.65
CA ALA A 165 6.78 -14.86 -1.33
C ALA A 165 5.68 -15.70 -2.01
N LYS A 166 4.59 -15.09 -2.49
CA LYS A 166 3.52 -15.77 -3.23
C LYS A 166 3.83 -15.96 -4.73
N GLY A 167 4.99 -15.48 -5.21
CA GLY A 167 5.51 -15.80 -6.54
C GLY A 167 4.78 -15.14 -7.72
N SER A 168 3.89 -14.17 -7.48
CA SER A 168 2.99 -13.61 -8.51
C SER A 168 3.24 -12.14 -8.84
N VAL A 169 4.49 -11.65 -8.76
CA VAL A 169 4.80 -10.24 -9.05
C VAL A 169 5.95 -10.13 -10.06
N SER A 170 5.73 -10.66 -11.28
CA SER A 170 6.42 -10.12 -12.46
C SER A 170 5.52 -9.03 -13.03
N CYS A 171 5.73 -7.78 -12.63
CA CYS A 171 5.16 -6.66 -13.37
C CYS A 171 6.08 -6.40 -14.56
N ASP A 172 5.76 -6.99 -15.71
CA ASP A 172 6.38 -6.61 -16.99
C ASP A 172 5.83 -5.22 -17.38
N ILE A 173 6.43 -4.17 -16.81
CA ILE A 173 6.17 -2.76 -17.19
C ILE A 173 7.06 -2.37 -18.40
N ALA A 174 7.73 -3.34 -19.03
CA ALA A 174 8.44 -3.14 -20.27
C ALA A 174 7.47 -3.29 -21.45
N GLY A 175 6.72 -2.23 -21.74
CA GLY A 175 6.16 -2.05 -23.07
C GLY A 175 7.31 -1.99 -24.08
N ASN A 176 7.32 -2.91 -25.05
CA ASN A 176 8.20 -2.92 -26.21
C ASN A 176 8.39 -1.49 -26.77
N THR A 177 9.60 -0.94 -26.66
CA THR A 177 10.09 0.10 -27.57
C THR A 177 10.69 -0.54 -28.79
#